data_AF-A0A816TD55-F1
#
_entry.id   AF-A0A816TD55-F1
#
_cell.length_a   1.000
_cell.length_b   1.000
_cell.length_c   1.000
_cell.angle_alpha   90.00
_cell.angle_beta   90.00
_cell.angle_gamma   90.00
#
_symmetry.space_group_name_H-M   'P 1'
#
loop_
_entity.id
_entity.type
_entity.pdbx_description
1 polymer ?
#
loop_
_entity_poly.entity_id
_entity_poly.type
_entity_poly.pdbx_seq_one_letter_code
_entity_poly.pdbx_strand_id
1 'polypeptide(L)'
;MLNSTDSTNMKDKLTKWVCRSARPFNIVADTGLRDVLQTVLDLGKTYQDLKSTDLLVIPTTMAKNVHQLVERYRSLLQPLVTEQAENNYLCLCPDLWNDEYRKANYLDLTANYFYK
;
A
#
# COMPACT_ATOMS: atom_id res chain seq x y z
N MET A 1 -23.13 -5.01 -15.51
CA MET A 1 -23.45 -4.66 -14.11
C MET A 1 -23.68 -5.94 -13.32
N LEU A 2 -23.21 -6.02 -12.07
CA LEU A 2 -23.56 -7.11 -11.16
C LEU A 2 -25.07 -7.10 -10.92
N ASN A 3 -25.70 -8.28 -10.83
CA ASN A 3 -27.10 -8.38 -10.44
C ASN A 3 -27.28 -8.00 -8.95
N SER A 4 -28.52 -7.79 -8.51
CA SER A 4 -28.84 -7.33 -7.15
C SER A 4 -28.39 -8.32 -6.07
N THR A 5 -28.49 -9.62 -6.33
CA THR A 5 -28.10 -10.68 -5.40
C THR A 5 -26.59 -10.70 -5.18
N ASP A 6 -25.80 -10.70 -6.25
CA ASP A 6 -24.34 -10.73 -6.17
C ASP A 6 -23.78 -9.45 -5.57
N SER A 7 -24.36 -8.30 -5.92
CA SER A 7 -24.05 -7.02 -5.29
C SER A 7 -24.31 -7.06 -3.77
N THR A 8 -25.41 -7.66 -3.34
CA THR A 8 -25.75 -7.78 -1.91
C THR A 8 -24.80 -8.73 -1.18
N ASN A 9 -24.48 -9.87 -1.79
CA ASN A 9 -23.52 -10.82 -1.26
C ASN A 9 -22.13 -10.18 -1.10
N MET A 10 -21.64 -9.44 -2.10
CA MET A 10 -20.34 -8.76 -2.03
C MET A 10 -20.29 -7.73 -0.89
N LYS A 11 -21.36 -6.94 -0.72
CA LYS A 11 -21.47 -5.99 0.40
C LYS A 11 -21.38 -6.71 1.74
N ASP A 12 -22.14 -7.80 1.94
CA ASP A 12 -22.10 -8.59 3.17
C ASP A 12 -20.69 -9.15 3.47
N LYS A 13 -19.99 -9.67 2.46
CA LYS A 13 -18.63 -10.18 2.61
C LYS A 13 -17.63 -9.09 3.01
N LEU A 14 -17.70 -7.92 2.36
CA LEU A 14 -16.86 -6.77 2.71
C LEU A 14 -17.15 -6.27 4.12
N THR A 15 -18.43 -6.14 4.50
CA THR A 15 -18.83 -5.74 5.86
C THR A 15 -18.29 -6.72 6.91
N LYS A 16 -18.47 -8.04 6.68
CA LYS A 16 -17.94 -9.07 7.58
C LYS A 16 -16.43 -9.03 7.69
N TRP A 17 -15.72 -8.82 6.58
CA TRP A 17 -14.26 -8.68 6.59
C TRP A 17 -13.82 -7.48 7.43
N VAL A 18 -14.43 -6.32 7.23
CA VAL A 18 -14.12 -5.10 7.97
C VAL A 18 -14.35 -5.28 9.47
N CYS A 19 -15.51 -5.83 9.86
CA CYS A 19 -15.83 -6.08 11.27
C CYS A 19 -14.90 -7.12 11.90
N ARG A 20 -14.66 -8.24 11.21
CA ARG A 20 -13.85 -9.35 11.75
C ARG A 20 -12.39 -8.99 11.92
N SER A 21 -11.84 -8.15 11.05
CA SER A 21 -10.43 -7.75 11.07
C SER A 21 -10.21 -6.36 11.66
N ALA A 22 -11.23 -5.75 12.28
CA ALA A 22 -11.18 -4.41 12.86
C ALA A 22 -10.56 -3.38 11.90
N ARG A 23 -10.91 -3.47 10.61
CA ARG A 23 -10.39 -2.53 9.59
C ARG A 23 -11.17 -1.22 9.67
N PRO A 24 -10.55 -0.09 9.31
CA PRO A 24 -11.30 1.15 9.18
C PRO A 24 -12.24 1.08 7.96
N PHE A 25 -13.42 1.70 8.04
CA PHE A 25 -14.43 1.61 6.99
C PHE A 25 -13.97 2.17 5.64
N ASN A 26 -13.07 3.16 5.65
CA ASN A 26 -12.52 3.77 4.44
C ASN A 26 -11.67 2.79 3.60
N ILE A 27 -11.28 1.63 4.12
CA ILE A 27 -10.49 0.64 3.39
C ILE A 27 -11.19 0.14 2.12
N VAL A 28 -12.53 0.17 2.07
CA VAL A 28 -13.30 -0.25 0.87
C VAL A 28 -13.22 0.77 -0.27
N ALA A 29 -12.80 2.00 0.02
CA ALA A 29 -12.58 3.05 -0.96
C ALA A 29 -11.12 3.12 -1.43
N ASP A 30 -10.22 2.36 -0.82
CA ASP A 30 -8.79 2.35 -1.12
C ASP A 30 -8.51 1.94 -2.57
N THR A 31 -7.65 2.69 -3.25
CA THR A 31 -7.27 2.41 -4.64
C THR A 31 -6.43 1.13 -4.75
N GLY A 32 -5.54 0.88 -3.78
CA GLY A 32 -4.74 -0.33 -3.76
C GLY A 32 -5.60 -1.59 -3.61
N LEU A 33 -6.65 -1.55 -2.77
CA LEU A 33 -7.60 -2.66 -2.68
C LEU A 33 -8.31 -2.91 -4.02
N ARG A 34 -8.71 -1.85 -4.74
CA ARG A 34 -9.34 -1.98 -6.06
C ARG A 34 -8.41 -2.62 -7.08
N ASP A 35 -7.15 -2.20 -7.10
CA ASP A 35 -6.14 -2.74 -8.01
C ASP A 35 -5.88 -4.24 -7.74
N VAL A 36 -5.82 -4.62 -6.46
CA VAL A 36 -5.72 -6.03 -6.05
C VAL A 36 -6.94 -6.83 -6.50
N LEU A 37 -8.16 -6.35 -6.24
CA LEU A 37 -9.39 -7.05 -6.65
C LEU A 37 -9.48 -7.18 -8.17
N GLN A 38 -9.10 -6.14 -8.92
CA GLN A 38 -9.06 -6.18 -10.38
C GLN A 38 -8.06 -7.22 -10.88
N THR A 39 -6.87 -7.28 -10.28
CA THR A 39 -5.87 -8.32 -10.58
C THR A 39 -6.41 -9.72 -10.33
N VAL A 40 -7.14 -9.94 -9.23
CA VAL A 40 -7.78 -11.24 -8.94
C VAL A 40 -8.84 -11.59 -10.00
N LEU A 41 -9.67 -10.63 -10.41
CA LEU A 41 -10.67 -10.85 -11.47
C LEU A 41 -10.01 -11.18 -12.80
N ASP A 42 -8.89 -10.53 -13.14
CA ASP A 42 -8.16 -10.78 -14.38
C ASP A 42 -7.47 -12.15 -14.37
N LEU A 43 -6.91 -12.57 -13.23
CA LEU A 43 -6.41 -13.93 -13.06
C LEU A 43 -7.53 -14.97 -13.19
N GLY A 44 -8.72 -14.68 -12.66
CA GLY A 44 -9.89 -15.57 -12.78
C GLY A 44 -10.39 -15.76 -14.20
N LYS A 45 -10.07 -14.86 -15.15
CA LYS A 45 -10.35 -15.07 -16.58
C LYS A 45 -9.42 -16.10 -17.21
N THR A 46 -8.18 -16.19 -16.70
CA THR A 46 -7.14 -17.10 -17.20
C THR A 46 -7.20 -18.46 -16.51
N TYR A 47 -7.52 -18.48 -15.21
CA TYR A 47 -7.52 -19.68 -14.38
C TYR A 47 -8.91 -19.94 -13.80
N GLN A 48 -9.55 -21.03 -14.19
CA GLN A 48 -10.93 -21.37 -13.78
C GLN A 48 -11.04 -21.84 -12.32
N ASP A 49 -10.00 -22.50 -11.79
CA ASP A 49 -10.00 -23.11 -10.45
C ASP A 49 -9.05 -22.41 -9.47
N LEU A 50 -8.95 -21.10 -9.57
CA LEU A 50 -8.08 -20.29 -8.70
C LEU A 50 -8.59 -20.26 -7.26
N LYS A 51 -7.81 -20.75 -6.30
CA LYS A 51 -8.17 -20.71 -4.88
C LYS A 51 -7.54 -19.50 -4.20
N SER A 52 -8.19 -19.00 -3.14
CA SER A 52 -7.66 -17.89 -2.34
C SER A 52 -6.30 -18.22 -1.72
N THR A 53 -6.03 -19.49 -1.40
CA THR A 53 -4.74 -19.95 -0.88
C THR A 53 -3.61 -19.83 -1.89
N ASP A 54 -3.93 -19.85 -3.18
CA ASP A 54 -2.94 -19.74 -4.26
C ASP A 54 -2.58 -18.28 -4.53
N LEU A 55 -3.45 -17.35 -4.13
CA LEU A 55 -3.30 -15.90 -4.29
C LEU A 55 -2.67 -15.22 -3.10
N LEU A 56 -3.02 -15.65 -1.88
CA LEU A 56 -2.62 -14.98 -0.66
C LEU A 56 -1.20 -15.40 -0.25
N VAL A 57 -0.31 -14.42 -0.17
CA VAL A 57 1.04 -14.61 0.37
C VAL A 57 1.04 -14.48 1.89
N ILE A 58 1.91 -15.25 2.54
CA ILE A 58 2.14 -15.11 3.98
C ILE A 58 2.78 -13.75 4.31
N PRO A 59 2.53 -13.17 5.51
CA PRO A 59 3.01 -11.83 5.86
C PRO A 59 4.52 -11.62 5.73
N THR A 60 5.32 -12.66 6.01
CA THR A 60 6.79 -12.61 5.91
C THR A 60 7.26 -12.46 4.47
N THR A 61 6.64 -13.16 3.52
CA THR A 61 6.89 -12.99 2.08
C THR A 61 6.54 -11.59 1.64
N MET A 62 5.42 -11.06 2.13
CA MET A 62 5.00 -9.71 1.78
C MET A 62 5.99 -8.67 2.32
N ALA A 63 6.41 -8.77 3.58
CA ALA A 63 7.44 -7.89 4.15
C ALA A 63 8.75 -7.93 3.34
N LYS A 64 9.21 -9.13 2.92
CA LYS A 64 10.37 -9.27 2.05
C LYS A 64 10.18 -8.55 0.72
N ASN A 65 9.01 -8.68 0.10
CA ASN A 65 8.69 -8.01 -1.16
C ASN A 65 8.66 -6.47 -1.00
N VAL A 66 8.15 -5.95 0.13
CA VAL A 66 8.23 -4.51 0.44
C VAL A 66 9.68 -4.06 0.46
N HIS A 67 10.55 -4.75 1.19
CA HIS A 67 11.96 -4.38 1.28
C HIS A 67 12.65 -4.40 -0.09
N GLN A 68 12.41 -5.43 -0.90
CA GLN A 68 12.97 -5.50 -2.25
C GLN A 68 12.48 -4.34 -3.14
N LEU A 69 11.20 -3.98 -3.03
CA LEU A 69 10.62 -2.87 -3.76
C LEU A 69 11.21 -1.54 -3.31
N VAL A 70 11.37 -1.34 -2.00
CA VAL A 70 12.03 -0.16 -1.43
C VAL A 70 13.47 -0.03 -1.92
N GLU A 71 14.26 -1.10 -1.87
CA GLU A 71 15.65 -1.04 -2.37
C GLU A 71 15.72 -0.74 -3.88
N ARG A 72 14.79 -1.30 -4.66
CA ARG A 72 14.69 -1.01 -6.10
C ARG A 72 14.38 0.46 -6.34
N TYR A 73 13.41 1.04 -5.63
CA TYR A 73 13.11 2.46 -5.80
C TYR A 73 14.22 3.35 -5.25
N ARG A 74 14.87 2.95 -4.16
CA ARG A 74 16.04 3.67 -3.61
C ARG A 74 17.17 3.74 -4.63
N SER A 75 17.51 2.64 -5.31
CA SER A 75 18.58 2.64 -6.30
C SER A 75 18.25 3.51 -7.53
N LEU A 76 16.97 3.61 -7.89
CA LEU A 76 16.51 4.51 -8.95
C LEU A 76 16.53 5.99 -8.54
N LEU A 77 16.14 6.29 -7.29
CA LEU A 77 16.05 7.64 -6.79
C LEU A 77 17.38 8.20 -6.28
N GLN A 78 18.32 7.35 -5.87
CA GLN A 78 19.56 7.78 -5.24
C GLN A 78 20.40 8.71 -6.14
N PRO A 79 20.67 8.40 -7.43
CA PRO A 79 21.42 9.32 -8.30
C PRO A 79 20.75 10.68 -8.42
N LEU A 80 19.42 10.67 -8.55
CA LEU A 80 18.59 11.85 -8.71
C LEU A 80 18.63 12.73 -7.45
N VAL A 81 18.43 12.15 -6.28
CA VAL A 81 18.50 12.90 -5.01
C VAL A 81 19.90 13.42 -4.74
N THR A 82 20.95 12.66 -5.06
CA THR A 82 22.35 13.09 -4.91
C THR A 82 22.64 14.28 -5.83
N GLU A 83 22.24 14.23 -7.10
CA GLU A 83 22.41 15.34 -8.04
C GLU A 83 21.69 16.60 -7.55
N GLN A 84 20.46 16.48 -7.05
CA GLN A 84 19.74 17.64 -6.51
C GLN A 84 20.39 18.18 -5.22
N ALA A 85 20.99 17.32 -4.40
CA ALA A 85 21.74 17.74 -3.23
C ALA A 85 23.01 18.54 -3.62
N GLU A 86 23.78 18.04 -4.58
CA GLU A 86 25.00 18.70 -5.08
C GLU A 86 24.70 20.07 -5.72
N ASN A 87 23.55 20.20 -6.38
CA ASN A 87 23.09 21.45 -6.98
C ASN A 87 22.39 22.40 -6.00
N ASN A 88 22.32 22.06 -4.70
CA ASN A 88 21.60 22.84 -3.67
C ASN A 88 20.09 23.02 -3.96
N TYR A 89 19.48 22.05 -4.63
CA TYR A 89 18.03 22.01 -4.94
C TYR A 89 17.26 21.02 -4.07
N LEU A 90 17.91 20.47 -3.04
CA LEU A 90 17.31 19.58 -2.05
C LEU A 90 17.01 20.34 -0.75
N CYS A 91 15.78 20.18 -0.26
CA CYS A 91 15.34 20.64 1.05
C CYS A 91 14.85 19.45 1.88
N LEU A 92 15.31 19.33 3.12
CA LEU A 92 14.80 18.33 4.07
C LEU A 92 13.85 19.02 5.05
N CYS A 93 12.65 18.48 5.19
CA CYS A 93 11.63 18.97 6.09
C CYS A 93 11.47 17.95 7.24
N PRO A 94 12.09 18.21 8.41
CA PRO A 94 11.84 17.41 9.59
C PRO A 94 10.46 17.74 10.18
N ASP A 95 9.70 16.71 10.52
CA ASP A 95 8.49 16.82 11.34
C ASP A 95 8.69 15.99 12.61
N LEU A 96 8.53 16.62 13.77
CA LEU A 96 8.80 16.02 15.07
C LEU A 96 7.54 16.12 15.93
N TRP A 97 7.06 14.99 16.42
CA TRP A 97 5.96 14.95 17.36
C TRP A 97 6.16 13.88 18.42
N ASN A 98 5.54 14.12 19.57
CA ASN A 98 5.53 13.18 20.68
C ASN A 98 4.14 12.55 20.76
N ASP A 99 4.11 11.22 20.78
CA ASP A 99 2.88 10.46 21.03
C ASP A 99 2.82 10.13 22.52
N GLU A 100 1.97 10.87 23.24
CA GLU A 100 1.80 10.69 24.68
C GLU A 100 1.14 9.35 25.06
N TYR A 101 0.39 8.73 24.15
CA TYR A 101 -0.25 7.45 24.40
C TYR A 101 0.77 6.32 24.29
N ARG A 102 1.59 6.36 23.23
CA ARG A 102 2.66 5.37 23.00
C ARG A 102 3.94 5.65 23.80
N LYS A 103 4.04 6.82 24.43
CA LYS A 103 5.25 7.32 25.12
C LYS A 103 6.48 7.27 24.22
N ALA A 104 6.29 7.64 22.95
CA ALA A 104 7.32 7.58 21.92
C ALA A 104 7.43 8.94 21.22
N ASN A 105 8.66 9.30 20.85
CA ASN A 105 8.91 10.47 20.03
C ASN A 105 9.16 10.00 18.60
N TYR A 106 8.54 10.68 17.64
CA TYR A 106 8.64 10.37 16.23
C TYR A 106 9.32 11.54 15.52
N LEU A 107 10.27 11.21 14.64
CA LEU A 107 10.90 12.14 13.71
C LEU A 107 10.65 11.60 12.31
N ASP A 108 9.84 12.33 11.54
CA ASP A 108 9.72 12.15 10.10
C ASP A 108 10.69 13.09 9.38
N LEU A 109 11.22 12.62 8.25
CA LEU A 109 12.13 13.38 7.40
C LEU A 109 11.66 13.25 5.96
N THR A 110 11.04 14.31 5.44
CA THR A 110 10.62 14.38 4.04
C THR A 110 11.65 15.14 3.21
N ALA A 111 12.11 14.55 2.11
CA ALA A 111 13.02 15.18 1.15
C ALA A 111 12.24 15.78 -0.02
N ASN A 112 12.33 17.09 -0.19
CA ASN A 112 11.71 17.84 -1.29
C ASN A 112 12.79 18.37 -2.23
N TYR A 113 12.64 18.19 -3.53
CA TYR A 113 13.55 18.74 -4.53
C TYR A 113 12.78 19.25 -5.74
N PHE A 114 13.39 20.18 -6.47
CA PHE A 114 12.83 20.71 -7.72
C PHE A 114 13.64 20.22 -8.91
N TYR A 115 12.95 19.80 -9.96
CA TYR A 115 13.56 19.61 -11.27
C TYR A 115 13.65 20.95 -11.99
N LYS A 116 14.81 21.25 -12.57
CA LYS A 116 15.05 22.43 -13.39
C LYS A 116 15.22 22.05 -14.85
#